data_AF-A0A7R9F3L7-F1
#
_entry.id   AF-A0A7R9F3L7-F1
#
_cell.length_a   1.000
_cell.length_b   1.000
_cell.length_c   1.000
_cell.angle_alpha   90.00
_cell.angle_beta   90.00
_cell.angle_gamma   90.00
#
_symmetry.space_group_name_H-M   'P 1'
#
loop_
_entity.id
_entity.type
_entity.pdbx_description
1 polymer ?
#
loop_
_entity_poly.entity_id
_entity_poly.type
_entity_poly.pdbx_seq_one_letter_code
_entity_poly.pdbx_strand_id
1 'polypeptide(L)'
;MVVSGSQSQKTDVVPVHPFVEVSFQGMTVRTTAAEGSNPTWNQELQMPLCPISGDFSPTNLQSIQDHIYLHLYDEIMVDLVEDDRMRETNIHHRLERNWLGSLHIPFSTLYFNSSVNLDGSELSLTVFGEGDFIFMSSAVKFQESE
;
A
#
# COMPACT_ATOMS: atom_id res chain seq x y z
N MET A 1 -55.13 9.09 15.19
CA MET A 1 -53.74 9.44 15.54
C MET A 1 -52.89 8.26 15.08
N VAL A 2 -52.36 8.33 13.87
CA VAL A 2 -51.44 7.31 13.32
C VAL A 2 -50.03 7.83 13.53
N VAL A 3 -49.25 7.12 14.35
CA VAL A 3 -47.85 7.45 14.61
C VAL A 3 -47.04 6.88 13.45
N SER A 4 -46.55 7.76 12.59
CA SER A 4 -45.66 7.42 11.48
C SER A 4 -44.35 6.85 12.02
N GLY A 5 -44.01 5.63 11.59
CA GLY A 5 -42.73 5.00 11.89
C GLY A 5 -41.60 5.73 11.16
N SER A 6 -40.64 6.22 11.92
CA SER A 6 -39.36 6.73 11.43
C SER A 6 -38.56 5.53 10.88
N GLN A 7 -38.53 5.35 9.55
CA GLN A 7 -37.56 4.45 8.94
C GLN A 7 -36.18 5.12 9.03
N SER A 8 -35.32 4.59 9.90
CA SER A 8 -33.89 4.89 9.86
C SER A 8 -33.38 4.55 8.46
N GLN A 9 -32.90 5.55 7.74
CA GLN A 9 -32.08 5.36 6.54
C GLN A 9 -30.83 4.58 6.98
N LYS A 10 -30.81 3.29 6.68
CA LYS A 10 -29.61 2.48 6.74
C LYS A 10 -28.71 3.01 5.61
N THR A 11 -27.66 3.74 5.96
CA THR A 11 -26.61 4.05 4.99
C THR A 11 -26.02 2.71 4.58
N ASP A 12 -26.28 2.26 3.36
CA ASP A 12 -25.55 1.14 2.79
C ASP A 12 -24.09 1.56 2.70
N VAL A 13 -23.29 1.08 3.64
CA VAL A 13 -21.85 1.28 3.62
C VAL A 13 -21.33 0.44 2.46
N VAL A 14 -20.89 1.10 1.39
CA VAL A 14 -20.22 0.42 0.28
C VAL A 14 -18.93 -0.17 0.86
N PRO A 15 -18.74 -1.51 0.79
CA PRO A 15 -17.52 -2.12 1.29
C PRO A 15 -16.35 -1.67 0.41
N VAL A 16 -15.25 -1.27 1.06
CA VAL A 16 -13.99 -0.93 0.40
C VAL A 16 -13.00 -2.08 0.55
N HIS A 17 -12.10 -2.21 -0.41
CA HIS A 17 -11.01 -3.18 -0.44
C HIS A 17 -9.64 -2.49 -0.61
N PRO A 18 -9.18 -1.76 0.41
CA PRO A 18 -7.98 -0.97 0.29
C PRO A 18 -6.68 -1.79 0.20
N PHE A 19 -5.71 -1.26 -0.55
CA PHE A 19 -4.32 -1.71 -0.55
C PHE A 19 -3.36 -0.53 -0.62
N VAL A 20 -2.13 -0.74 -0.12
CA VAL A 20 -1.07 0.26 -0.18
C VAL A 20 -0.07 -0.13 -1.27
N GLU A 21 0.15 0.78 -2.21
CA GLU A 21 1.23 0.73 -3.20
C GLU A 21 2.39 1.57 -2.68
N VAL A 22 3.59 1.00 -2.70
CA VAL A 22 4.83 1.67 -2.32
C VAL A 22 5.76 1.75 -3.52
N SER A 23 6.28 2.94 -3.80
CA SER A 23 7.20 3.19 -4.91
C SER A 23 8.48 3.86 -4.43
N PHE A 24 9.62 3.35 -4.88
CA PHE A 24 10.95 3.87 -4.56
C PHE A 24 11.92 3.54 -5.71
N GLN A 25 12.71 4.52 -6.17
CA GLN A 25 13.71 4.35 -7.24
C GLN A 25 13.18 3.68 -8.53
N GLY A 26 11.94 3.99 -8.91
CA GLY A 26 11.28 3.42 -10.09
C GLY A 26 10.74 2.00 -9.90
N MET A 27 10.97 1.37 -8.75
CA MET A 27 10.36 0.10 -8.37
C MET A 27 9.05 0.35 -7.63
N THR A 28 8.07 -0.53 -7.83
CA THR A 28 6.77 -0.47 -7.16
C THR A 28 6.37 -1.85 -6.67
N VAL A 29 5.95 -1.91 -5.40
CA VAL A 29 5.41 -3.10 -4.74
C VAL A 29 4.11 -2.72 -4.05
N ARG A 30 3.25 -3.69 -3.75
CA ARG A 30 1.97 -3.41 -3.06
C ARG A 30 1.64 -4.46 -2.03
N THR A 31 0.82 -4.07 -1.07
CA THR A 31 0.16 -5.03 -0.19
C THR A 31 -0.93 -5.82 -0.93
N THR A 32 -1.40 -6.90 -0.33
CA THR A 32 -2.70 -7.48 -0.67
C THR A 32 -3.80 -6.47 -0.36
N ALA A 33 -4.94 -6.57 -1.07
CA ALA A 33 -6.13 -5.85 -0.66
C ALA A 33 -6.67 -6.44 0.65
N ALA A 34 -7.23 -5.60 1.52
CA ALA A 34 -7.86 -5.99 2.78
C ALA A 34 -9.29 -5.46 2.82
N GLU A 35 -10.19 -6.11 3.56
CA GLU A 35 -11.60 -5.71 3.60
C GLU A 35 -11.87 -4.61 4.64
N GLY A 36 -12.75 -3.67 4.27
CA GLY A 36 -13.28 -2.66 5.19
C GLY A 36 -12.43 -1.39 5.28
N SER A 37 -13.01 -0.37 5.94
CA SER A 37 -12.38 0.96 6.09
C SER A 37 -11.22 1.01 7.07
N ASN A 38 -11.05 -0.04 7.89
CA ASN A 38 -10.01 -0.19 8.90
C ASN A 38 -9.17 -1.46 8.57
N PRO A 39 -8.47 -1.48 7.43
CA PRO A 39 -7.77 -2.67 6.97
C PRO A 39 -6.58 -3.02 7.87
N THR A 40 -6.31 -4.30 8.04
CA THR A 40 -5.07 -4.78 8.68
C THR A 40 -4.27 -5.60 7.67
N TRP A 41 -3.19 -5.01 7.13
CA TRP A 41 -2.31 -5.72 6.19
C TRP A 41 -1.25 -6.56 6.90
N ASN A 42 -0.57 -6.00 7.89
CA ASN A 42 0.56 -6.62 8.59
C ASN A 42 1.57 -7.26 7.62
N GLN A 43 1.84 -6.57 6.51
CA GLN A 43 2.61 -7.11 5.40
C GLN A 43 3.93 -6.39 5.25
N GLU A 44 4.98 -7.18 5.07
CA GLU A 44 6.31 -6.71 4.75
C GLU A 44 6.50 -6.61 3.24
N LEU A 45 6.96 -5.45 2.78
CA LEU A 45 7.27 -5.13 1.40
C LEU A 45 8.77 -4.88 1.28
N GLN A 46 9.41 -5.60 0.37
CA GLN A 46 10.85 -5.46 0.08
C GLN A 46 11.03 -4.78 -1.28
N MET A 47 11.95 -3.84 -1.35
CA MET A 47 12.35 -3.18 -2.59
C MET A 47 13.86 -3.11 -2.66
N PRO A 48 14.46 -3.29 -3.84
CA PRO A 48 15.90 -3.12 -3.99
C PRO A 48 16.27 -1.65 -3.75
N LEU A 49 17.38 -1.45 -3.06
CA LEU A 49 18.04 -0.16 -2.90
C LEU A 49 19.19 -0.10 -3.92
N CYS A 50 19.14 0.88 -4.81
CA CYS A 50 20.13 1.11 -5.85
C CYS A 50 20.90 2.42 -5.55
N PRO A 51 22.12 2.34 -4.98
CA PRO A 51 22.98 3.50 -4.81
C PRO A 51 23.41 4.07 -6.16
N ILE A 52 23.55 5.40 -6.23
CA ILE A 52 23.92 6.12 -7.47
C ILE A 52 25.28 5.64 -8.03
N SER A 53 26.23 5.34 -7.16
CA SER A 53 27.59 4.88 -7.49
C SER A 53 27.77 3.36 -7.44
N GLY A 54 26.69 2.61 -7.15
CA GLY A 54 26.70 1.14 -7.10
C GLY A 54 27.25 0.51 -5.82
N ASP A 55 27.66 1.32 -4.83
CA ASP A 55 28.15 0.89 -3.53
C ASP A 55 27.33 1.50 -2.38
N PHE A 56 27.16 0.72 -1.31
CA PHE A 56 26.38 1.09 -0.13
C PHE A 56 27.19 1.90 0.90
N SER A 57 28.11 2.75 0.44
CA SER A 57 28.89 3.59 1.36
C SER A 57 27.98 4.63 2.03
N PRO A 58 28.24 5.03 3.29
CA PRO A 58 27.44 6.03 3.98
C PRO A 58 27.28 7.34 3.20
N THR A 59 28.35 7.79 2.53
CA THR A 59 28.33 9.01 1.70
C THR A 59 27.34 8.89 0.54
N ASN A 60 27.31 7.73 -0.13
CA ASN A 60 26.46 7.52 -1.29
C ASN A 60 24.99 7.35 -0.88
N LEU A 61 24.74 6.66 0.24
CA LEU A 61 23.41 6.52 0.82
C LEU A 61 22.85 7.86 1.33
N GLN A 62 23.68 8.70 1.95
CA GLN A 62 23.31 10.06 2.34
C GLN A 62 23.01 10.97 1.14
N SER A 63 23.59 10.67 -0.02
CA SER A 63 23.36 11.43 -1.25
C SER A 63 22.06 11.06 -1.97
N ILE A 64 21.39 9.98 -1.56
CA ILE A 64 20.09 9.57 -2.11
C ILE A 64 19.04 10.61 -1.72
N GLN A 65 18.54 11.35 -2.71
CA GLN A 65 17.48 12.34 -2.56
C GLN A 65 16.09 11.79 -2.91
N ASP A 66 16.01 10.51 -3.26
CA ASP A 66 14.76 9.85 -3.61
C ASP A 66 13.77 9.86 -2.44
N HIS A 67 12.50 9.87 -2.79
CA HIS A 67 11.39 9.73 -1.86
C HIS A 67 10.77 8.35 -2.01
N ILE A 68 10.30 7.82 -0.89
CA ILE A 68 9.45 6.65 -0.83
C ILE A 68 8.01 7.16 -0.89
N TYR A 69 7.32 6.82 -1.96
CA TYR A 69 5.94 7.18 -2.17
C TYR A 69 5.03 6.06 -1.72
N LEU A 70 3.95 6.42 -1.07
CA LEU A 70 2.89 5.53 -0.67
C LEU A 70 1.58 6.04 -1.20
N HIS A 71 0.85 5.15 -1.84
CA HIS A 71 -0.46 5.44 -2.39
C HIS A 71 -1.45 4.43 -1.82
N LEU A 72 -2.47 4.94 -1.15
CA LEU A 72 -3.61 4.14 -0.71
C LEU A 72 -4.62 4.14 -1.85
N TYR A 73 -5.01 2.93 -2.27
CA TYR A 73 -6.06 2.74 -3.25
C TYR A 73 -7.17 1.88 -2.68
N ASP A 74 -8.37 2.01 -3.23
CA ASP A 74 -9.49 1.08 -3.12
C ASP A 74 -9.57 0.22 -4.38
N GLU A 75 -9.62 -1.11 -4.22
CA GLU A 75 -9.73 -2.06 -5.32
C GLU A 75 -11.19 -2.42 -5.58
N ILE A 76 -11.69 -2.15 -6.79
CA ILE A 76 -13.11 -2.35 -7.13
C ILE A 76 -13.23 -3.33 -8.29
N MET A 77 -14.09 -4.34 -8.12
CA MET A 77 -14.49 -5.23 -9.21
C MET A 77 -15.69 -4.64 -9.95
N VAL A 78 -15.48 -4.26 -11.21
CA VAL A 78 -16.52 -3.76 -12.10
C VAL A 78 -17.01 -4.90 -12.98
N ASP A 79 -18.31 -5.17 -12.97
CA ASP A 79 -18.97 -6.07 -13.92
C ASP A 79 -19.13 -5.37 -15.27
N LEU A 80 -18.54 -5.94 -16.32
CA LEU A 80 -18.61 -5.39 -17.68
C LEU A 80 -19.82 -5.92 -18.47
N VAL A 81 -20.62 -6.82 -17.88
CA VAL A 81 -21.79 -7.38 -18.54
C VAL A 81 -23.00 -6.48 -18.32
N GLU A 82 -23.30 -5.65 -19.32
CA GLU A 82 -24.48 -4.76 -19.31
C GLU A 82 -25.80 -5.50 -19.60
N ASP A 83 -25.76 -6.66 -20.29
CA ASP A 83 -26.95 -7.44 -20.65
C ASP A 83 -27.08 -8.72 -19.80
N ASP A 84 -28.11 -8.76 -18.95
CA ASP A 84 -28.44 -9.88 -18.07
C ASP A 84 -28.53 -11.23 -18.80
N ARG A 85 -28.88 -11.24 -20.09
CA ARG A 85 -29.02 -12.48 -20.89
C ARG A 85 -27.68 -13.13 -21.25
N MET A 86 -26.57 -12.37 -21.19
CA MET A 86 -25.23 -12.88 -21.49
C MET A 86 -24.50 -13.42 -20.25
N ARG A 87 -25.01 -13.13 -19.05
CA ARG A 87 -24.41 -13.56 -17.76
C ARG A 87 -24.35 -15.08 -17.58
N GLU A 88 -25.21 -15.84 -18.26
CA GLU A 88 -25.23 -17.31 -18.17
C GLU A 88 -24.01 -17.99 -18.80
N THR A 89 -23.23 -17.28 -19.63
CA THR A 89 -22.12 -17.90 -20.39
C THR A 89 -20.77 -17.19 -20.22
N ASN A 90 -20.74 -15.99 -19.65
CA ASN A 90 -19.58 -15.11 -19.73
C ASN A 90 -19.44 -14.23 -18.48
N ILE A 91 -18.41 -14.49 -17.67
CA ILE A 91 -18.03 -13.63 -16.54
C ILE A 91 -16.90 -12.71 -17.02
N HIS A 92 -17.18 -11.41 -17.14
CA HIS A 92 -16.19 -10.40 -17.51
C HIS A 92 -16.12 -9.34 -16.41
N HIS A 93 -15.21 -9.53 -15.44
CA HIS A 93 -14.91 -8.52 -14.42
C HIS A 93 -13.62 -7.79 -14.75
N ARG A 94 -13.58 -6.49 -14.43
CA ARG A 94 -12.36 -5.68 -14.45
C ARG A 94 -12.04 -5.22 -13.04
N LEU A 95 -10.77 -5.33 -12.66
CA LEU A 95 -10.24 -4.68 -11.47
C LEU A 95 -9.89 -3.23 -11.79
N GLU A 96 -10.51 -2.30 -11.08
CA GLU A 96 -10.21 -0.88 -11.11
C GLU A 96 -9.62 -0.45 -9.75
N ARG A 97 -8.87 0.66 -9.78
CA ARG A 97 -8.24 1.23 -8.58
C ARG A 97 -8.67 2.68 -8.41
N ASN A 98 -9.26 3.00 -7.26
CA ASN A 98 -9.59 4.36 -6.89
C ASN A 98 -8.55 4.90 -5.91
N TRP A 99 -7.97 6.05 -6.20
CA TRP A 99 -7.01 6.67 -5.30
C TRP A 99 -7.70 7.25 -4.07
N LEU A 100 -7.24 6.87 -2.87
CA LEU A 100 -7.78 7.33 -1.59
C LEU A 100 -6.85 8.33 -0.89
N GLY A 101 -5.55 8.26 -1.13
CA GLY A 101 -4.60 9.14 -0.48
C GLY A 101 -3.15 8.80 -0.78
N SER A 102 -2.25 9.67 -0.33
CA SER A 102 -0.81 9.45 -0.49
C SER A 102 0.02 10.04 0.64
N LEU A 103 1.16 9.41 0.90
CA LEU A 103 2.21 9.89 1.78
C LEU A 103 3.54 9.76 1.04
N HIS A 104 4.46 10.68 1.29
CA HIS A 104 5.83 10.57 0.79
C HIS A 104 6.82 10.81 1.93
N ILE A 105 7.85 9.97 1.97
CA ILE A 105 8.88 10.02 3.01
C ILE A 105 10.23 10.14 2.30
N PRO A 106 11.01 11.21 2.53
CA PRO A 106 12.37 11.27 2.02
C PRO A 106 13.18 10.07 2.52
N PHE A 107 13.94 9.40 1.65
CA PHE A 107 14.76 8.25 2.04
C PHE A 107 15.69 8.57 3.23
N SER A 108 16.25 9.79 3.23
CA SER A 108 17.07 10.31 4.32
C SER A 108 16.38 10.22 5.70
N THR A 109 15.06 10.39 5.75
CA THR A 109 14.29 10.26 7.00
C THR A 109 14.38 8.84 7.54
N LEU A 110 14.22 7.82 6.69
CA LEU A 110 14.37 6.44 7.13
C LEU A 110 15.83 6.13 7.45
N TYR A 111 16.77 6.54 6.61
CA TYR A 111 18.19 6.30 6.81
C TYR A 111 18.71 6.85 8.16
N PHE A 112 18.35 8.08 8.52
CA PHE A 112 18.82 8.70 9.77
C PHE A 112 18.10 8.19 11.02
N ASN A 113 16.87 7.68 10.88
CA ASN A 113 16.08 7.16 12.00
C ASN A 113 16.18 5.63 12.16
N SER A 114 16.70 4.92 11.16
CA SER A 114 17.00 3.50 11.28
C SER A 114 18.30 3.32 12.06
N SER A 115 18.24 2.63 13.20
CA SER A 115 19.44 2.23 13.96
C SER A 115 20.31 1.18 13.24
N VAL A 116 20.11 0.94 11.95
CA VAL A 116 20.65 -0.20 11.21
C VAL A 116 21.73 0.29 10.24
N ASN A 117 22.93 -0.29 10.33
CA ASN A 117 23.99 -0.14 9.33
C ASN A 117 23.42 -0.55 7.96
N LEU A 118 23.50 0.29 6.94
CA LEU A 118 23.05 -0.05 5.60
C LEU A 118 24.11 -0.89 4.86
N ASP A 119 24.35 -2.12 5.31
CA ASP A 119 25.16 -3.07 4.53
C ASP A 119 24.27 -3.95 3.61
N GLY A 120 22.95 -3.75 3.66
CA GLY A 120 21.95 -4.49 2.89
C GLY A 120 21.50 -3.78 1.60
N SER A 121 21.28 -4.57 0.54
CA SER A 121 20.78 -4.12 -0.77
C SER A 121 19.27 -3.93 -0.85
N GLU A 122 18.54 -4.08 0.25
CA GLU A 122 17.07 -4.07 0.27
C GLU A 122 16.50 -3.16 1.36
N LEU A 123 15.54 -2.34 0.97
CA LEU A 123 14.67 -1.60 1.88
C LEU A 123 13.48 -2.50 2.23
N SER A 124 13.24 -2.74 3.51
CA SER A 124 12.04 -3.43 3.99
C SER A 124 11.11 -2.46 4.73
N LEU A 125 9.83 -2.49 4.36
CA LEU A 125 8.78 -1.69 4.97
C LEU A 125 7.64 -2.61 5.39
N THR A 126 7.32 -2.62 6.67
CA THR A 126 6.11 -3.29 7.16
C THR A 126 4.97 -2.28 7.22
N VAL A 127 3.89 -2.58 6.51
CA VAL A 127 2.65 -1.81 6.50
C VAL A 127 1.66 -2.44 7.46
N PHE A 128 1.25 -1.67 8.47
CA PHE A 128 0.24 -2.05 9.44
C PHE A 128 -0.98 -1.13 9.29
N GLY A 129 -2.16 -1.67 9.57
CA GLY A 129 -3.34 -0.84 9.76
C GLY A 129 -3.99 -1.20 11.08
N GLU A 130 -4.18 -0.20 11.93
CA GLU A 130 -4.77 -0.31 13.26
C GLU A 130 -5.77 0.84 13.44
N GLY A 131 -7.06 0.49 13.47
CA GLY A 131 -8.14 1.48 13.43
C GLY A 131 -8.11 2.33 12.16
N ASP A 132 -8.32 3.64 12.32
CA ASP A 132 -8.31 4.61 11.22
C ASP A 132 -6.87 5.02 10.78
N PHE A 133 -5.84 4.41 11.37
CA PHE A 133 -4.45 4.78 11.14
C PHE A 133 -3.69 3.69 10.38
N ILE A 134 -2.96 4.13 9.36
CA ILE A 134 -1.96 3.32 8.67
C ILE A 134 -0.61 3.63 9.30
N PHE A 135 0.00 2.62 9.90
CA PHE A 135 1.33 2.71 10.47
C PHE A 135 2.33 2.05 9.53
N MET A 136 3.55 2.55 9.56
CA MET A 136 4.67 1.91 8.91
C MET A 136 5.83 1.78 9.86
N SER A 137 6.44 0.60 9.82
CA SER A 137 7.76 0.39 10.38
C SER A 137 8.73 0.12 9.24
N SER A 138 9.90 0.73 9.27
CA SER A 138 10.99 0.42 8.36
C SER A 138 11.99 -0.49 9.05
N ALA A 139 12.41 -1.55 8.35
CA ALA A 139 13.56 -2.36 8.73
C ALA A 139 14.48 -2.49 7.50
N VAL A 140 15.78 -2.59 7.71
CA VAL A 140 16.72 -2.91 6.63
C VAL A 140 17.18 -4.34 6.89
N LYS A 141 16.91 -5.23 5.94
CA LYS A 141 17.30 -6.64 6.04
C LYS A 141 18.62 -6.85 5.33
N PHE A 142 19.55 -7.53 6.00
CA PHE A 142 20.79 -7.99 5.41
C PHE A 142 20.55 -9.36 4.77
N GLN A 143 21.06 -9.58 3.56
CA GLN A 143 21.29 -10.96 3.12
C GLN A 143 22.47 -11.50 3.92
N GLU A 144 22.22 -12.43 4.85
CA GLU A 144 23.29 -13.32 5.32
C GLU A 144 23.76 -14.16 4.14
N SER A 145 25.02 -14.01 3.74
CA SER A 145 25.67 -14.96 2.85
C SER A 145 26.01 -16.22 3.65
N GLU A 146 25.44 -17.36 3.24
CA GLU A 146 25.72 -18.70 3.77
C GLU A 146 27.19 -19.12 3.59
#